data_AF-A0AAW1QA16-F1
#
_entry.id   AF-A0AAW1QA16-F1
#
_cell.length_a   1.000
_cell.length_b   1.000
_cell.length_c   1.000
_cell.angle_alpha   90.00
_cell.angle_beta   90.00
_cell.angle_gamma   90.00
#
_symmetry.space_group_name_H-M   'P 1'
#
loop_
_entity.id
_entity.type
_entity.pdbx_description
1 polymer ?
#
loop_
_entity_poly.entity_id
_entity_poly.type
_entity_poly.pdbx_seq_one_letter_code
_entity_poly.pdbx_strand_id
1 'polypeptide(L)'
;MAKTPFLALAVAVAAVTHGHLDHVGGLAELQSAFPEMGIIMHSNEAPYLVGPRKQQAKYSSVPSDNAAYTIVRSFLQKLLPQPEADPARTFLLSGDSGDVADARANVTAAQPAWLPPRGVLSFLRVPGHSPGQVALLHKPSGTLVSADVVMYGRGLAHLDADKLLELPFERLFPSHDDGTGVVPGALRKLVASFKQ
;
A
#
# COMPACT_ATOMS: atom_id res chain seq x y z
N MET A 1 34.79 3.37 -28.77
CA MET A 1 34.45 3.02 -27.38
C MET A 1 32.95 2.78 -27.30
N ALA A 2 32.52 1.53 -27.09
CA ALA A 2 31.12 1.22 -26.86
C ALA A 2 30.69 1.85 -25.52
N LYS A 3 29.66 2.69 -25.54
CA LYS A 3 29.03 3.16 -24.30
C LYS A 3 28.42 1.94 -23.64
N THR A 4 28.93 1.53 -22.48
CA THR A 4 28.25 0.57 -21.60
C THR A 4 26.83 1.10 -21.42
N PRO A 5 25.78 0.33 -21.78
CA PRO A 5 24.43 0.80 -21.52
C PRO A 5 24.34 0.89 -20.00
N PHE A 6 23.98 2.07 -19.48
CA PHE A 6 23.32 2.10 -18.18
C PHE A 6 22.19 1.08 -18.31
N LEU A 7 22.24 -0.02 -17.54
CA LEU A 7 21.11 -0.91 -17.39
C LEU A 7 19.93 -0.02 -17.04
N ALA A 8 19.01 0.17 -17.98
CA ALA A 8 17.79 0.91 -17.73
C ALA A 8 17.09 0.15 -16.60
N LEU A 9 17.04 0.76 -15.41
CA LEU A 9 16.36 0.19 -14.26
C LEU A 9 14.89 0.03 -14.67
N ALA A 10 14.46 -1.21 -14.90
CA ALA A 10 13.07 -1.55 -15.14
C ALA A 10 12.35 -1.66 -13.80
N VAL A 11 11.13 -1.13 -13.71
CA VAL A 11 10.27 -1.35 -12.55
C VAL A 11 9.81 -2.80 -12.56
N ALA A 12 10.26 -3.57 -11.57
CA ALA A 12 9.98 -5.00 -11.50
C ALA A 12 8.70 -5.31 -10.73
N VAL A 13 8.35 -4.49 -9.73
CA VAL A 13 7.18 -4.70 -8.88
C VAL A 13 6.67 -3.38 -8.30
N ALA A 14 5.35 -3.23 -8.21
CA ALA A 14 4.67 -2.25 -7.37
C ALA A 14 4.05 -2.95 -6.16
N ALA A 15 4.53 -2.65 -4.96
CA ALA A 15 3.92 -3.09 -3.72
C ALA A 15 2.90 -2.03 -3.25
N VAL A 16 1.63 -2.39 -3.30
CA VAL A 16 0.49 -1.52 -3.02
C VAL A 16 0.08 -1.65 -1.56
N THR A 17 -0.03 -0.51 -0.86
CA THR A 17 -0.46 -0.46 0.54
C THR A 17 -1.95 -0.75 0.70
N HIS A 18 -2.79 -0.16 -0.16
CA HIS A 18 -4.23 -0.39 -0.27
C HIS A 18 -4.77 0.23 -1.58
N GLY A 19 -6.01 -0.07 -1.96
CA GLY A 19 -6.57 0.28 -3.27
C GLY A 19 -7.27 1.64 -3.40
N HIS A 20 -6.99 2.63 -2.55
CA HIS A 20 -7.52 3.98 -2.76
C HIS A 20 -6.80 4.72 -3.90
N LEU A 21 -7.51 5.61 -4.58
CA LEU A 21 -7.07 6.21 -5.84
C LEU A 21 -5.74 6.94 -5.74
N ASP A 22 -5.46 7.60 -4.62
CA ASP A 22 -4.22 8.30 -4.34
C ASP A 22 -3.02 7.35 -4.10
N HIS A 23 -3.27 6.07 -3.84
CA HIS A 23 -2.25 5.02 -3.71
C HIS A 23 -2.05 4.20 -4.98
N VAL A 24 -3.08 4.08 -5.81
CA VAL A 24 -3.08 3.19 -6.99
C VAL A 24 -3.38 3.89 -8.32
N GLY A 25 -3.56 5.21 -8.31
CA GLY A 25 -3.89 6.00 -9.49
C GLY A 25 -2.86 5.87 -10.62
N GLY A 26 -1.59 5.70 -10.27
CA GLY A 26 -0.50 5.49 -11.23
C GLY A 26 -0.37 4.07 -11.79
N LEU A 27 -1.17 3.09 -11.32
CA LEU A 27 -1.02 1.69 -11.77
C LEU A 27 -1.30 1.52 -13.26
N ALA A 28 -2.21 2.30 -13.84
CA ALA A 28 -2.51 2.20 -15.27
C ALA A 28 -1.31 2.59 -16.12
N GLU A 29 -0.65 3.72 -15.82
CA GLU A 29 0.55 4.15 -16.54
C GLU A 29 1.72 3.20 -16.29
N LEU A 30 1.92 2.74 -15.05
CA LEU A 30 2.99 1.81 -14.71
C LEU A 30 2.85 0.47 -15.44
N GLN A 31 1.65 -0.14 -15.44
CA GLN A 31 1.40 -1.40 -16.15
C GLN A 31 1.59 -1.26 -17.67
N SER A 32 1.25 -0.10 -18.24
CA SER A 32 1.48 0.19 -19.66
C SER A 32 2.96 0.40 -19.98
N ALA A 33 3.70 1.07 -19.11
CA ALA A 33 5.12 1.36 -19.30
C ALA A 33 6.03 0.16 -18.99
N PHE A 34 5.62 -0.71 -18.07
CA PHE A 34 6.37 -1.88 -17.61
C PHE A 34 5.49 -3.14 -17.67
N PRO A 35 5.29 -3.75 -18.86
CA PRO A 35 4.38 -4.87 -19.03
C PRO A 35 4.75 -6.13 -18.20
N GLU A 36 6.01 -6.28 -17.82
CA GLU A 36 6.49 -7.41 -17.03
C GLU A 36 6.43 -7.16 -15.52
N MET A 37 6.02 -5.96 -15.09
CA MET A 37 5.98 -5.64 -13.67
C MET A 37 4.90 -6.44 -12.93
N GLY A 38 5.24 -6.83 -11.72
CA GLY A 38 4.27 -7.34 -10.76
C GLY A 38 3.50 -6.26 -10.04
N ILE A 39 2.34 -6.65 -9.52
CA ILE A 39 1.61 -5.90 -8.51
C ILE A 39 1.48 -6.81 -7.29
N ILE A 40 1.87 -6.31 -6.12
CA ILE A 40 1.66 -7.00 -4.85
C ILE A 40 0.67 -6.20 -4.01
N MET A 41 -0.33 -6.88 -3.45
CA MET A 41 -1.26 -6.29 -2.50
C MET A 41 -1.74 -7.34 -1.49
N HIS A 42 -2.40 -6.90 -0.41
CA HIS A 42 -3.07 -7.84 0.47
C HIS A 42 -4.33 -8.43 -0.18
N SER A 43 -4.62 -9.70 0.06
CA SER A 43 -5.78 -10.41 -0.49
C SER A 43 -7.12 -9.72 -0.18
N ASN A 44 -7.27 -9.11 1.00
CA ASN A 44 -8.46 -8.34 1.35
C ASN A 44 -8.66 -7.04 0.52
N GLU A 45 -7.65 -6.57 -0.23
CA GLU A 45 -7.77 -5.44 -1.16
C GLU A 45 -8.16 -5.91 -2.57
N ALA A 46 -7.93 -7.17 -2.91
CA ALA A 46 -8.16 -7.72 -4.25
C ALA A 46 -9.59 -7.47 -4.77
N PRO A 47 -10.67 -7.64 -3.97
CA PRO A 47 -12.03 -7.40 -4.45
C PRO A 47 -12.29 -5.99 -4.98
N TYR A 48 -11.49 -5.00 -4.58
CA TYR A 48 -11.70 -3.59 -4.92
C TYR A 48 -10.87 -3.11 -6.12
N LEU A 49 -9.83 -3.85 -6.50
CA LEU A 49 -8.82 -3.38 -7.45
C LEU A 49 -8.50 -4.38 -8.57
N VAL A 50 -8.66 -5.67 -8.32
CA VAL A 50 -8.26 -6.71 -9.27
C VAL A 50 -9.37 -6.99 -10.29
N GLY A 51 -9.00 -6.93 -11.57
CA GLY A 51 -9.92 -7.22 -12.67
C GLY A 51 -10.82 -6.05 -13.05
N PRO A 52 -11.79 -6.28 -13.95
CA PRO A 52 -12.58 -5.22 -14.57
C PRO A 52 -13.39 -4.43 -13.55
N ARG A 53 -13.42 -3.09 -13.67
CA ARG A 53 -14.13 -2.19 -12.75
C ARG A 53 -15.58 -2.56 -12.48
N LYS A 54 -16.29 -3.10 -13.47
CA LYS A 54 -17.70 -3.52 -13.32
C LYS A 54 -17.89 -4.69 -12.34
N GLN A 55 -16.83 -5.43 -12.05
CA GLN A 55 -16.81 -6.61 -11.19
C GLN A 55 -16.19 -6.32 -9.82
N GLN A 56 -15.58 -5.14 -9.63
CA GLN A 56 -14.98 -4.72 -8.38
C GLN A 56 -16.05 -4.36 -7.34
N ALA A 57 -15.79 -4.73 -6.10
CA ALA A 57 -16.46 -4.19 -4.93
C ALA A 57 -16.16 -2.68 -4.79
N LYS A 58 -16.98 -1.97 -4.02
CA LYS A 58 -16.78 -0.53 -3.79
C LYS A 58 -16.36 -0.30 -2.36
N TYR A 59 -15.34 0.52 -2.12
CA TYR A 59 -15.03 0.94 -0.76
C TYR A 59 -16.19 1.66 -0.05
N SER A 60 -17.16 2.21 -0.79
CA SER A 60 -18.38 2.76 -0.21
C SER A 60 -19.27 1.72 0.49
N SER A 61 -19.09 0.41 0.22
CA SER A 61 -19.77 -0.66 0.95
C SER A 61 -19.04 -1.09 2.21
N VAL A 62 -17.84 -0.56 2.48
CA VAL A 62 -17.15 -0.74 3.76
C VAL A 62 -17.76 0.26 4.75
N PRO A 63 -18.25 -0.19 5.92
CA PRO A 63 -18.80 0.71 6.93
C PRO A 63 -17.82 1.81 7.32
N SER A 64 -18.31 3.05 7.45
CA SER A 64 -17.53 4.20 7.94
C SER A 64 -18.33 4.89 9.05
N ASP A 65 -17.64 5.36 10.08
CA ASP A 65 -18.25 6.02 11.24
C ASP A 65 -18.82 7.42 10.92
N ASN A 66 -18.67 7.90 9.68
CA ASN A 66 -19.15 9.21 9.25
C ASN A 66 -20.08 9.10 8.02
N ALA A 67 -21.39 9.16 8.28
CA ALA A 67 -22.42 9.04 7.24
C ALA A 67 -22.36 10.14 6.15
N ALA A 68 -21.98 11.37 6.51
CA ALA A 68 -21.83 12.46 5.54
C ALA A 68 -20.66 12.21 4.58
N TYR A 69 -19.54 11.72 5.12
CA TYR A 69 -18.38 11.30 4.33
C TYR A 69 -18.74 10.14 3.39
N THR A 70 -19.53 9.16 3.86
CA THR A 70 -20.00 8.03 3.04
C THR A 70 -20.82 8.48 1.83
N ILE A 71 -21.71 9.46 2.00
CA ILE A 71 -22.57 9.98 0.91
C ILE A 71 -21.74 10.72 -0.14
N VAL A 72 -20.86 11.64 0.30
CA VAL A 72 -20.00 12.43 -0.59
C VAL A 72 -19.04 11.53 -1.37
N ARG A 73 -18.39 10.57 -0.67
CA ARG A 73 -17.49 9.58 -1.26
C ARG A 73 -18.20 8.72 -2.30
N SER A 74 -19.43 8.29 -2.03
CA SER A 74 -20.22 7.45 -2.96
C SER A 74 -20.55 8.18 -4.26
N PHE A 75 -20.68 9.50 -4.24
CA PHE A 75 -20.92 10.32 -5.43
C PHE A 75 -19.61 10.58 -6.19
N LEU A 76 -18.54 10.98 -5.48
CA LEU A 76 -17.23 11.25 -6.07
C LEU A 76 -16.61 10.00 -6.74
N GLN A 77 -16.77 8.82 -6.15
CA GLN A 77 -16.24 7.57 -6.71
C GLN A 77 -16.80 7.24 -8.10
N LYS A 78 -18.01 7.72 -8.44
CA LYS A 78 -18.58 7.53 -9.77
C LYS A 78 -17.87 8.34 -10.84
N LEU A 79 -17.33 9.50 -10.47
CA LEU A 79 -16.72 10.48 -11.38
C LEU A 79 -15.22 10.25 -11.57
N LEU A 80 -14.55 9.59 -10.62
CA LEU A 80 -13.13 9.31 -10.70
C LEU A 80 -12.87 7.98 -11.44
N PRO A 81 -11.88 7.94 -12.36
CA PRO A 81 -11.39 6.67 -12.89
C PRO A 81 -10.92 5.80 -11.72
N GLN A 82 -11.41 4.57 -11.65
CA GLN A 82 -10.90 3.61 -10.67
C GLN A 82 -9.80 2.81 -11.38
N PRO A 83 -8.60 2.72 -10.79
CA PRO A 83 -7.54 1.93 -11.37
C PRO A 83 -7.93 0.45 -11.38
N GLU A 84 -7.35 -0.28 -12.32
CA GLU A 84 -7.53 -1.72 -12.45
C GLU A 84 -6.14 -2.37 -12.37
N ALA A 85 -5.98 -3.32 -11.45
CA ALA A 85 -4.82 -4.19 -11.41
C ALA A 85 -5.10 -5.42 -12.28
N ASP A 86 -4.18 -5.73 -13.20
CA ASP A 86 -4.25 -6.92 -14.03
C ASP A 86 -4.22 -8.18 -13.14
N PRO A 87 -5.27 -9.03 -13.17
CA PRO A 87 -5.31 -10.28 -12.41
C PRO A 87 -4.13 -11.21 -12.66
N ALA A 88 -3.59 -11.23 -13.89
CA ALA A 88 -2.47 -12.08 -14.28
C ALA A 88 -1.13 -11.62 -13.70
N ARG A 89 -1.03 -10.34 -13.35
CA ARG A 89 0.19 -9.71 -12.82
C ARG A 89 0.10 -9.41 -11.33
N THR A 90 -1.04 -9.73 -10.72
CA THR A 90 -1.28 -9.47 -9.30
C THR A 90 -0.89 -10.67 -8.44
N PHE A 91 -0.20 -10.40 -7.35
CA PHE A 91 0.23 -11.35 -6.35
C PHE A 91 -0.29 -10.91 -4.98
N LEU A 92 -0.87 -11.84 -4.24
CA LEU A 92 -1.60 -11.58 -3.01
C LEU A 92 -0.79 -12.01 -1.79
N LEU A 93 -0.72 -11.10 -0.83
CA LEU A 93 -0.29 -11.36 0.54
C LEU A 93 -1.50 -11.87 1.35
N SER A 94 -1.20 -12.69 2.36
CA SER A 94 -2.22 -13.29 3.23
C SER A 94 -1.71 -13.34 4.67
N GLY A 95 -2.65 -13.27 5.63
CA GLY A 95 -2.36 -13.23 7.06
C GLY A 95 -2.12 -11.82 7.58
N ASP A 96 -1.87 -11.69 8.88
CA ASP A 96 -1.73 -10.39 9.53
C ASP A 96 -0.33 -9.79 9.41
N SER A 97 0.71 -10.60 9.19
CA SER A 97 2.07 -10.13 8.92
C SER A 97 2.88 -11.20 8.20
N GLY A 98 3.98 -10.81 7.57
CA GLY A 98 4.85 -11.75 6.89
C GLY A 98 5.89 -11.10 6.00
N ASP A 99 6.46 -11.90 5.11
CA ASP A 99 7.42 -11.44 4.11
C ASP A 99 6.74 -11.25 2.76
N VAL A 100 7.12 -10.21 2.01
CA VAL A 100 6.57 -9.96 0.68
C VAL A 100 6.98 -11.06 -0.32
N ALA A 101 8.07 -11.78 -0.07
CA ALA A 101 8.47 -12.95 -0.85
C ALA A 101 7.43 -14.10 -0.81
N ASP A 102 6.51 -14.09 0.15
CA ASP A 102 5.44 -15.09 0.28
C ASP A 102 4.21 -14.79 -0.56
N ALA A 103 4.20 -13.67 -1.30
CA ALA A 103 3.09 -13.32 -2.20
C ALA A 103 2.83 -14.43 -3.23
N ARG A 104 1.56 -14.76 -3.41
CA ARG A 104 1.11 -15.84 -4.32
C ARG A 104 0.33 -15.25 -5.48
N ALA A 105 0.51 -15.81 -6.67
CA ALA A 105 -0.19 -15.33 -7.85
C ALA A 105 -1.71 -15.38 -7.63
N ASN A 106 -2.40 -14.29 -7.99
CA ASN A 106 -3.85 -14.18 -7.89
C ASN A 106 -4.56 -15.17 -8.83
N VAL A 107 -3.92 -15.49 -9.97
CA VAL A 107 -4.31 -16.56 -10.88
C VAL A 107 -3.14 -17.54 -11.03
N THR A 108 -3.39 -18.77 -11.48
CA THR A 108 -2.36 -19.81 -11.64
C THR A 108 -1.20 -19.31 -12.53
N ALA A 109 -0.11 -18.88 -11.89
CA ALA A 109 1.12 -18.44 -12.52
C ALA A 109 2.31 -18.93 -11.70
N ALA A 110 3.45 -19.13 -12.36
CA ALA A 110 4.70 -19.42 -11.65
C ALA A 110 5.09 -18.22 -10.77
N GLN A 111 5.76 -18.49 -9.63
CA GLN A 111 6.32 -17.38 -8.85
C GLN A 111 7.40 -16.65 -9.67
N PRO A 112 7.35 -15.32 -9.75
CA PRO A 112 8.23 -14.57 -10.61
C PRO A 112 9.59 -14.34 -9.94
N ALA A 113 10.65 -14.31 -10.76
CA ALA A 113 12.01 -14.08 -10.29
C ALA A 113 12.25 -12.67 -9.71
N TRP A 114 11.35 -11.73 -9.99
CA TRP A 114 11.43 -10.36 -9.50
C TRP A 114 10.86 -10.15 -8.10
N LEU A 115 10.28 -11.18 -7.46
CA LEU A 115 9.82 -11.05 -6.08
C LEU A 115 10.96 -10.51 -5.21
N PRO A 116 10.69 -9.54 -4.31
CA PRO A 116 11.68 -9.10 -3.35
C PRO A 116 12.29 -10.31 -2.63
N PRO A 117 13.63 -10.41 -2.50
CA PRO A 117 14.24 -11.50 -1.77
C PRO A 117 13.69 -11.58 -0.35
N ARG A 118 13.50 -12.79 0.17
CA ARG A 118 13.06 -12.99 1.55
C ARG A 118 13.97 -12.23 2.50
N GLY A 119 13.36 -11.54 3.46
CA GLY A 119 14.05 -10.73 4.46
C GLY A 119 14.35 -9.30 4.01
N VAL A 120 14.00 -8.90 2.79
CA VAL A 120 14.16 -7.51 2.32
C VAL A 120 12.95 -6.65 2.66
N LEU A 121 11.75 -7.14 2.38
CA LEU A 121 10.51 -6.38 2.54
C LEU A 121 9.48 -7.23 3.30
N SER A 122 9.07 -6.76 4.47
CA SER A 122 8.00 -7.39 5.26
C SER A 122 6.76 -6.52 5.27
N PHE A 123 5.60 -7.14 5.51
CA PHE A 123 4.33 -6.44 5.65
C PHE A 123 3.72 -6.69 7.04
N LEU A 124 2.94 -5.71 7.50
CA LEU A 124 2.03 -5.81 8.63
C LEU A 124 0.67 -5.28 8.19
N ARG A 125 -0.37 -6.09 8.34
CA ARG A 125 -1.76 -5.69 8.10
C ARG A 125 -2.21 -4.76 9.22
N VAL A 126 -2.75 -3.63 8.82
CA VAL A 126 -3.20 -2.52 9.68
C VAL A 126 -4.60 -2.10 9.24
N PRO A 127 -5.60 -2.98 9.43
CA PRO A 127 -6.94 -2.77 8.91
C PRO A 127 -7.61 -1.60 9.59
N GLY A 128 -8.54 -0.95 8.90
CA GLY A 128 -9.33 0.12 9.48
C GLY A 128 -9.70 1.22 8.50
N HIS A 129 -8.69 1.84 7.91
CA HIS A 129 -8.87 2.75 6.78
C HIS A 129 -9.34 2.03 5.52
N SER A 130 -8.79 0.83 5.27
CA SER A 130 -9.30 -0.15 4.31
C SER A 130 -9.21 -1.58 4.89
N PRO A 131 -9.93 -2.58 4.32
CA PRO A 131 -10.01 -3.93 4.88
C PRO A 131 -8.68 -4.72 4.89
N GLY A 132 -7.78 -4.41 3.97
CA GLY A 132 -6.51 -5.09 3.74
C GLY A 132 -5.31 -4.17 3.70
N GLN A 133 -5.40 -2.94 4.21
CA GLN A 133 -4.25 -2.04 4.26
C GLN A 133 -3.05 -2.71 4.93
N VAL A 134 -1.87 -2.54 4.32
CA VAL A 134 -0.60 -2.99 4.88
C VAL A 134 0.38 -1.84 5.02
N ALA A 135 1.12 -1.86 6.13
CA ALA A 135 2.38 -1.15 6.26
C ALA A 135 3.53 -2.05 5.74
N LEU A 136 4.53 -1.45 5.12
CA LEU A 136 5.66 -2.15 4.50
C LEU A 136 6.97 -1.72 5.16
N LEU A 137 7.71 -2.67 5.72
CA LEU A 137 9.02 -2.44 6.32
C LEU A 137 10.12 -2.94 5.39
N HIS A 138 10.89 -2.02 4.82
CA HIS A 138 12.11 -2.32 4.11
C HIS A 138 13.25 -2.49 5.12
N LYS A 139 13.58 -3.74 5.43
CA LYS A 139 14.52 -4.12 6.49
C LYS A 139 15.94 -3.56 6.28
N PRO A 140 16.54 -3.62 5.06
CA PRO A 140 17.91 -3.12 4.86
C PRO A 140 18.08 -1.63 5.16
N SER A 141 17.05 -0.82 4.93
CA SER A 141 17.12 0.62 5.23
C SER A 141 16.46 0.99 6.56
N GLY A 142 15.79 0.06 7.24
CA GLY A 142 14.94 0.37 8.39
C GLY A 142 13.81 1.34 8.07
N THR A 143 13.33 1.38 6.82
CA THR A 143 12.26 2.32 6.41
C THR A 143 10.90 1.64 6.47
N LEU A 144 9.97 2.22 7.23
CA LEU A 144 8.57 1.84 7.28
C LEU A 144 7.74 2.77 6.41
N VAL A 145 7.05 2.23 5.40
CA VAL A 145 5.94 2.89 4.71
C VAL A 145 4.67 2.53 5.48
N SER A 146 4.07 3.48 6.18
CA SER A 146 2.99 3.21 7.15
C SER A 146 1.59 3.12 6.54
N ALA A 147 1.47 3.36 5.23
CA ALA A 147 0.18 3.62 4.60
C ALA A 147 -0.58 4.73 5.36
N ASP A 148 -1.90 4.62 5.43
CA ASP A 148 -2.80 5.63 5.99
C ASP A 148 -3.00 5.50 7.51
N VAL A 149 -2.24 4.62 8.17
CA VAL A 149 -2.24 4.58 9.64
C VAL A 149 -1.65 5.86 10.20
N VAL A 150 -0.53 6.32 9.62
CA VAL A 150 0.12 7.57 9.97
C VAL A 150 -0.08 8.55 8.83
N MET A 151 -1.02 9.46 9.04
CA MET A 151 -1.20 10.65 8.21
C MET A 151 -0.50 11.82 8.90
N TYR A 152 -0.05 12.77 8.11
CA TYR A 152 0.53 13.99 8.62
C TYR A 152 -0.61 14.97 8.95
N GLY A 153 -0.57 15.62 10.11
CA GLY A 153 -1.54 16.68 10.51
C GLY A 153 -2.84 16.29 11.16
N ARG A 154 -3.39 15.14 10.78
CA ARG A 154 -4.46 14.49 11.52
C ARG A 154 -3.84 13.42 12.37
N GLY A 155 -4.03 13.52 13.69
CA GLY A 155 -3.69 12.45 14.61
C GLY A 155 -4.19 11.10 14.06
N LEU A 156 -3.43 10.05 14.31
CA LEU A 156 -3.62 8.74 13.67
C LEU A 156 -5.09 8.37 13.59
N ALA A 157 -5.54 7.92 12.42
CA ALA A 157 -6.81 7.25 12.31
C ALA A 157 -6.69 5.97 13.15
N HIS A 158 -7.24 6.04 14.37
CA HIS A 158 -7.32 5.16 15.54
C HIS A 158 -7.12 3.63 15.44
N LEU A 159 -6.44 3.08 14.45
CA LEU A 159 -6.49 1.65 14.14
C LEU A 159 -5.06 1.12 14.05
N ASP A 160 -4.68 0.40 15.11
CA ASP A 160 -3.45 -0.42 15.23
C ASP A 160 -2.10 0.32 15.15
N ALA A 161 -2.06 1.62 15.44
CA ALA A 161 -0.83 2.41 15.51
C ALA A 161 0.24 1.81 16.44
N ASP A 162 -0.19 1.25 17.57
CA ASP A 162 0.69 0.65 18.57
C ASP A 162 1.48 -0.53 18.00
N LYS A 163 0.87 -1.32 17.11
CA LYS A 163 1.56 -2.43 16.44
C LYS A 163 2.68 -1.96 15.51
N LEU A 164 2.57 -0.76 14.95
CA LEU A 164 3.65 -0.18 14.16
C LEU A 164 4.86 0.18 15.03
N LEU A 165 4.63 0.63 16.27
CA LEU A 165 5.70 1.02 17.20
C LEU A 165 6.53 -0.16 17.69
N GLU A 166 5.98 -1.37 17.60
CA GLU A 166 6.70 -2.61 17.89
C GLU A 166 7.66 -3.03 16.76
N LEU A 167 7.51 -2.46 15.55
CA LEU A 167 8.37 -2.78 14.42
C LEU A 167 9.75 -2.12 14.57
N PRO A 168 10.84 -2.81 14.15
CA PRO A 168 12.20 -2.30 14.28
C PRO A 168 12.56 -1.33 13.13
N PHE A 169 11.80 -0.24 12.99
CA PHE A 169 12.05 0.77 11.96
C PHE A 169 12.85 1.95 12.52
N GLU A 170 13.70 2.54 11.68
CA GLU A 170 14.51 3.72 11.97
C GLU A 170 13.95 4.98 11.29
N ARG A 171 13.24 4.79 10.17
CA ARG A 171 12.68 5.84 9.32
C ARG A 171 11.21 5.55 9.04
N LEU A 172 10.39 6.60 9.06
CA LEU A 172 8.97 6.52 8.77
C LEU A 172 8.65 7.33 7.51
N PHE A 173 7.92 6.72 6.57
CA PHE A 173 7.38 7.34 5.37
C PHE A 173 5.84 7.30 5.43
N PRO A 174 5.19 8.41 5.82
CA PRO A 174 3.73 8.50 5.92
C PRO A 174 3.07 8.67 4.55
N SER A 175 1.74 8.50 4.50
CA SER A 175 0.95 8.54 3.26
C SER A 175 0.91 9.92 2.59
N HIS A 176 0.52 10.99 3.31
CA HIS A 176 0.43 12.34 2.75
C HIS A 176 0.50 13.42 3.83
N ASP A 177 1.05 14.58 3.43
CA ASP A 177 1.03 15.89 4.11
C ASP A 177 -0.32 16.57 3.81
N ASP A 178 -1.22 16.71 4.80
CA ASP A 178 -2.47 17.48 4.64
C ASP A 178 -2.27 19.01 4.78
N GLY A 179 -1.03 19.47 4.79
CA GLY A 179 -0.62 20.88 4.85
C GLY A 179 -0.18 21.38 6.23
N THR A 180 0.20 20.52 7.16
CA THR A 180 0.28 20.87 8.61
C THR A 180 1.66 20.78 9.28
N GLY A 181 2.75 20.57 8.54
CA GLY A 181 4.12 20.48 9.08
C GLY A 181 4.41 19.36 10.10
N VAL A 182 5.30 18.42 9.79
CA VAL A 182 6.09 17.62 10.74
C VAL A 182 7.55 17.89 10.42
N VAL A 183 8.04 18.82 11.21
CA VAL A 183 9.45 19.13 11.44
C VAL A 183 10.14 17.88 12.01
N PRO A 184 11.43 17.64 11.70
CA PRO A 184 12.25 16.64 12.36
C PRO A 184 12.05 16.67 13.88
N GLY A 185 11.50 15.59 14.45
CA GLY A 185 11.14 15.50 15.86
C GLY A 185 9.73 15.00 16.15
N ALA A 186 8.78 15.10 15.20
CA ALA A 186 7.44 14.57 15.49
C ALA A 186 7.38 13.04 15.52
N LEU A 187 8.31 12.30 14.90
CA LEU A 187 8.42 10.86 15.16
C LEU A 187 8.70 10.57 16.65
N ARG A 188 9.60 11.33 17.28
CA ARG A 188 9.87 11.20 18.72
C ARG A 188 8.68 11.64 19.57
N LYS A 189 7.96 12.70 19.19
CA LYS A 189 6.74 13.14 19.90
C LYS A 189 5.58 12.17 19.73
N LEU A 190 5.40 11.59 18.54
CA LEU A 190 4.42 10.56 18.21
C LEU A 190 4.70 9.31 19.06
N VAL A 191 5.94 8.81 19.05
CA VAL A 191 6.36 7.68 19.90
C VAL A 191 6.19 8.00 21.39
N ALA A 192 6.42 9.25 21.82
CA ALA A 192 6.26 9.67 23.20
C ALA A 192 4.79 9.83 23.63
N SER A 193 3.87 10.16 22.73
CA SER A 193 2.44 10.29 23.04
C SER A 193 1.73 8.95 23.24
N PHE A 194 2.33 7.83 22.79
CA PHE A 194 1.83 6.47 23.03
C PHE A 194 2.43 5.81 24.28
N LYS A 195 3.38 6.46 24.96
CA LYS A 195 4.01 5.96 26.20
C LYS A 195 3.45 6.58 27.48
N GLN A 196 2.33 7.30 27.41
CA GLN A 196 1.64 7.90 28.57
C GLN A 196 0.34 7.17 28.87
#